data_AF-R5QC07-F1
#
_entry.id   AF-R5QC07-F1
#
_cell.length_a   1.000
_cell.length_b   1.000
_cell.length_c   1.000
_cell.angle_alpha   90.00
_cell.angle_beta   90.00
_cell.angle_gamma   90.00
#
_symmetry.space_group_name_H-M   'P 1'
#
loop_
_entity.id
_entity.type
_entity.pdbx_description
1 polymer ?
#
loop_
_entity_poly.entity_id
_entity_poly.type
_entity_poly.pdbx_seq_one_letter_code
_entity_poly.pdbx_strand_id
1 'polypeptide(L)' 'MQLLRFHLIEDESCEKEIKKELEKKLDKMVMRDLFGKSKTAPTKEERERARKEYLDRRGTDKSRGKNSDLACRMGRKYRR' A
#
# COMPACT_ATOMS: atom_id res chain seq x y z
N MET A 1 -10.65 22.09 1.60
CA MET A 1 -10.17 22.28 2.99
C MET A 1 -11.17 21.74 4.02
N GLN A 2 -11.61 20.49 3.91
CA GLN A 2 -12.63 19.92 4.83
C GLN A 2 -12.07 19.69 6.24
N LEU A 3 -10.84 19.19 6.36
CA LEU A 3 -10.15 19.00 7.65
C LEU A 3 -10.02 20.31 8.44
N LEU A 4 -9.62 21.39 7.77
CA LEU A 4 -9.50 22.71 8.40
C LEU A 4 -10.87 23.23 8.84
N ARG A 5 -11.94 23.00 8.07
CA ARG A 5 -13.30 23.38 8.48
C ARG A 5 -13.79 22.58 9.68
N PHE A 6 -13.57 21.27 9.67
CA PHE A 6 -13.95 20.40 10.78
C PHE A 6 -13.21 20.75 12.08
N HIS A 7 -11.91 21.08 12.02
CA HIS A 7 -11.11 21.38 13.22
C HIS A 7 -11.10 22.84 13.65
N LEU A 8 -11.28 23.81 12.74
CA LEU A 8 -11.22 25.24 13.09
C LEU A 8 -12.60 25.90 13.20
N ILE A 9 -13.63 25.33 12.56
CA ILE A 9 -14.99 25.89 12.49
C ILE A 9 -15.99 24.93 13.16
N GLU A 10 -15.54 23.78 13.67
CA GLU A 10 -16.38 22.76 14.33
C GLU A 10 -17.56 22.29 13.45
N ASP A 11 -17.39 22.35 12.12
CA ASP A 11 -18.41 21.91 11.17
C ASP A 11 -18.43 20.38 11.06
N GLU A 12 -19.26 19.75 11.89
CA GLU A 12 -19.45 18.29 11.97
C GLU A 12 -20.04 17.68 10.69
N SER A 13 -20.62 18.48 9.79
CA SER A 13 -21.24 17.97 8.55
C SER A 13 -20.23 17.23 7.65
N CYS A 14 -18.95 17.61 7.73
CA CYS A 14 -17.86 17.03 6.95
C CYS A 14 -17.25 15.76 7.56
N GLU A 15 -17.60 15.39 8.81
CA GLU A 15 -16.92 14.33 9.56
C GLU A 15 -16.93 12.97 8.84
N LYS A 16 -18.10 12.59 8.30
CA LYS A 16 -18.28 11.32 7.60
C LYS A 16 -17.43 11.22 6.33
N GLU A 17 -17.32 12.32 5.59
CA GLU A 17 -16.55 12.36 4.35
C GLU A 17 -15.05 12.33 4.65
N ILE A 18 -14.61 13.10 5.65
CA ILE A 18 -13.23 13.10 6.15
C ILE A 18 -12.81 11.69 6.58
N LYS A 19 -13.61 11.00 7.40
CA LYS A 19 -13.32 9.62 7.85
C LYS A 19 -13.13 8.68 6.66
N LYS A 20 -14.05 8.71 5.70
CA LYS A 20 -14.00 7.86 4.50
C LYS A 20 -12.76 8.15 3.63
N GLU A 21 -12.35 9.40 3.50
CA GLU A 21 -11.14 9.76 2.75
C GLU A 21 -9.86 9.36 3.46
N LEU A 22 -9.83 9.50 4.79
CA LEU A 22 -8.70 9.08 5.61
C LEU A 22 -8.52 7.56 5.58
N GLU A 23 -9.61 6.78 5.67
CA GLU A 23 -9.57 5.32 5.50
C GLU A 23 -8.97 4.93 4.14
N LYS A 24 -9.44 5.55 3.05
CA LYS A 24 -8.88 5.32 1.70
C LYS A 24 -7.40 5.69 1.61
N LYS A 25 -6.96 6.74 2.33
CA LYS A 25 -5.56 7.14 2.36
C LYS A 25 -4.71 6.12 3.13
N LEU A 26 -5.21 5.64 4.26
CA LEU A 26 -4.58 4.59 5.06
C LEU A 26 -4.43 3.31 4.25
N ASP A 27 -5.48 2.87 3.56
CA ASP A 27 -5.42 1.70 2.69
C ASP A 27 -4.33 1.84 1.62
N LYS A 28 -4.22 3.01 0.98
CA LYS A 28 -3.16 3.28 0.00
C LYS A 28 -1.77 3.24 0.63
N MET A 29 -1.60 3.72 1.87
CA MET A 29 -0.33 3.67 2.59
C MET A 29 0.04 2.22 2.92
N VAL A 30 -0.89 1.43 3.44
CA VAL A 30 -0.66 0.00 3.72
C VAL A 30 -0.29 -0.76 2.45
N MET A 31 -0.98 -0.50 1.33
CA MET A 31 -0.65 -1.12 0.04
C MET A 31 0.76 -0.74 -0.46
N ARG A 32 1.18 0.50 -0.23
CA ARG A 32 2.54 0.96 -0.56
C ARG A 32 3.60 0.26 0.28
N ASP A 33 3.35 0.08 1.57
CA ASP A 33 4.27 -0.58 2.49
C ASP A 33 4.39 -2.07 2.18
N LEU A 34 3.27 -2.75 1.92
CA LEU A 34 3.26 -4.15 1.50
C LEU A 34 4.03 -4.34 0.19
N PHE A 35 3.82 -3.44 -0.78
CA PHE A 35 4.61 -3.46 -2.00
C PHE A 35 6.10 -3.25 -1.71
N GLY A 36 6.46 -2.26 -0.88
CA GLY A 36 7.82 -2.01 -0.43
C GLY A 36 8.47 -3.27 0.14
N LYS A 37 7.84 -3.88 1.16
CA LYS A 37 8.29 -5.13 1.81
C LYS A 37 8.42 -6.28 0.81
N SER A 38 7.48 -6.43 -0.11
CA SER A 38 7.55 -7.43 -1.19
C SER A 38 8.75 -7.23 -2.14
N LYS A 39 9.37 -6.04 -2.16
CA LYS A 39 10.57 -5.76 -2.95
C LYS A 39 11.84 -5.82 -2.10
N THR A 40 11.83 -5.24 -0.91
CA THR A 40 13.04 -4.95 -0.13
C THR A 40 13.27 -5.87 1.07
N ALA A 41 12.31 -6.73 1.45
CA ALA A 41 12.48 -7.60 2.61
C ALA A 41 13.77 -8.45 2.53
N PRO A 42 14.47 -8.64 3.66
CA PRO A 42 15.74 -9.35 3.72
C PRO A 42 15.55 -10.85 3.43
N THR A 43 14.50 -11.46 4.00
CA THR A 43 14.22 -12.89 3.83
C THR A 43 13.27 -13.15 2.65
N LYS A 44 13.37 -14.34 2.05
CA LYS A 44 12.49 -14.75 0.94
C LYS A 44 11.06 -14.96 1.43
N GLU A 45 10.89 -15.52 2.63
CA GLU A 45 9.59 -15.82 3.22
C GLU A 45 8.79 -14.57 3.56
N GLU A 46 9.41 -13.55 4.16
CA GLU A 46 8.75 -12.26 4.41
C GLU A 46 8.39 -11.55 3.11
N ARG A 47 9.26 -11.64 2.11
CA ARG A 47 8.99 -11.10 0.77
C ARG A 47 7.76 -11.74 0.16
N GLU A 48 7.67 -13.07 0.22
CA GLU A 48 6.57 -13.85 -0.35
C GLU A 48 5.26 -13.65 0.43
N ARG A 49 5.32 -13.57 1.76
CA ARG A 49 4.17 -13.21 2.61
C ARG A 49 3.62 -11.83 2.26
N ALA A 50 4.47 -10.80 2.24
CA ALA A 50 4.06 -9.44 1.88
C ALA A 50 3.53 -9.35 0.44
N ARG A 51 4.11 -10.12 -0.49
CA ARG A 51 3.64 -10.19 -1.87
C ARG A 51 2.25 -10.82 -1.96
N LYS A 52 2.02 -11.92 -1.25
CA LYS A 52 0.71 -12.61 -1.24
C LYS A 52 -0.36 -11.68 -0.68
N GLU A 53 -0.10 -11.05 0.45
CA GLU A 53 -1.02 -10.10 1.08
C GLU A 53 -1.31 -8.89 0.17
N TYR A 54 -0.29 -8.33 -0.49
CA TYR A 54 -0.49 -7.25 -1.46
C TYR A 54 -1.39 -7.68 -2.63
N LEU A 55 -1.20 -8.88 -3.19
CA LEU A 55 -1.99 -9.36 -4.32
C LEU A 55 -3.44 -9.68 -3.92
N ASP A 56 -3.62 -10.29 -2.74
CA ASP A 56 -4.94 -10.60 -2.20
C ASP A 56 -5.75 -9.31 -1.96
N ARG A 57 -5.14 -8.28 -1.36
CA ARG A 57 -5.78 -6.95 -1.19
C ARG A 57 -6.03 -6.20 -2.50
N ARG A 58 -5.21 -6.42 -3.53
CA ARG A 58 -5.35 -5.77 -4.85
C ARG A 58 -6.40 -6.44 -5.74
N GLY A 59 -6.87 -7.65 -5.39
CA GLY A 59 -7.80 -8.43 -6.20
C GLY A 59 -7.21 -8.90 -7.54
N THR A 60 -5.89 -8.99 -7.65
CA THR A 60 -5.23 -9.38 -8.91
C THR A 60 -4.88 -10.86 -8.93
N ASP A 61 -5.09 -11.51 -10.08
CA ASP A 61 -4.71 -12.90 -10.31
C ASP A 61 -3.22 -13.15 -9.99
N LYS A 62 -2.95 -14.22 -9.21
CA LYS A 62 -1.63 -14.63 -8.71
C LYS A 62 -0.65 -14.94 -9.85
N SER A 63 -1.15 -15.23 -11.05
CA SER A 63 -0.38 -15.45 -12.28
C SER A 63 0.49 -14.24 -12.67
N ARG A 64 0.02 -13.00 -12.45
CA ARG A 64 0.75 -11.77 -12.82
C ARG A 64 2.02 -11.51 -12.01
N GLY A 65 2.11 -12.04 -10.79
CA GLY A 65 3.18 -11.65 -9.89
C GLY A 65 4.50 -12.41 -10.08
N LYS A 66 4.54 -13.52 -10.83
CA LYS A 66 5.77 -14.28 -11.10
C LYS A 66 6.83 -13.45 -11.85
N ASN A 67 6.40 -12.67 -12.85
CA ASN A 67 7.28 -11.75 -13.59
C ASN A 67 7.84 -10.62 -12.71
N SER A 68 7.09 -10.21 -11.68
CA SER A 68 7.51 -9.13 -10.78
C SER A 68 8.64 -9.52 -9.85
N ASP A 69 8.80 -10.81 -9.50
CA ASP A 69 9.90 -11.32 -8.66
C ASP A 69 11.23 -11.39 -9.39
N LEU A 70 11.21 -11.61 -10.72
CA LEU A 70 12.40 -11.45 -11.55
C LEU A 70 12.82 -9.98 -11.58
N ALA A 71 11.88 -9.06 -11.81
CA ALA A 71 12.14 -7.62 -11.75
C ALA A 71 12.64 -7.15 -10.37
N CYS A 72 12.15 -7.73 -9.26
CA CYS A 72 12.70 -7.50 -7.91
C CYS A 72 14.17 -7.91 -7.78
N ARG A 73 14.51 -9.10 -8.32
CA ARG A 73 15.88 -9.63 -8.28
C ARG A 73 16.81 -8.77 -9.13
N MET A 74 16.37 -8.40 -10.33
CA MET A 74 17.15 -7.56 -11.25
C MET A 74 17.30 -6.13 -10.73
N GLY A 75 16.27 -5.52 -10.15
CA GLY A 75 16.33 -4.16 -9.60
C GLY A 75 17.29 -3.98 -8.42
N ARG A 76 17.56 -5.05 -7.64
CA ARG A 76 18.61 -5.05 -6.60
C ARG A 76 20.02 -5.06 -7.18
N LYS A 77 20.23 -5.66 -8.37
CA LYS A 77 21.53 -5.70 -9.04
C LYS A 77 22.02 -4.32 -9.49
N TYR A 78 21.10 -3.36 -9.71
CA TYR A 78 21.41 -2.04 -10.27
C TYR A 78 21.17 -0.86 -9.32
N ARG A 79 20.80 -1.13 -8.06
CA ARG A 79 20.67 -0.09 -7.03
C ARG A 79 22.04 0.13 -6.40
N ARG A 80 22.85 0.97 -7.05
CA ARG A 80 24.05 1.62 -6.47
C ARG A 80 23.67 2.44 -5.25
#